data_AF-A0A496N4B5-F1
#
_entry.id   AF-A0A496N4B5-F1
#
_cell.length_a   1.000
_cell.length_b   1.000
_cell.length_c   1.000
_cell.angle_alpha   90.00
_cell.angle_beta   90.00
_cell.angle_gamma   90.00
#
_symmetry.space_group_name_H-M   'P 1'
#
loop_
_entity.id
_entity.type
_entity.pdbx_description
1 polymer ?
#
loop_
_entity_poly.entity_id
_entity_poly.type
_entity_poly.pdbx_seq_one_letter_code
_entity_poly.pdbx_strand_id
1 'polypeptide(L)'
;SLGKADTAVQGIKVKANGNDVTTLDKDNNTLEITQGDNITVANDNNKVKVSLKSDVAGLDSLTSKVVTAGAGDSQVILNDNGVNFGGNTYISKDGLNANNKKVANVADGDISATSKDAVNGSQLYATNQNVATNATNITNLQNQTFKLQANGDTATAVKASDTVQFLNGENIAITRNGNDITVATKKDLVVDSVKAGDTLVNKAGVVIKAPVGGTTSDVKLTAAGLDNGKNKITNVAAGTDDTDAVNVSQLKAVETKAAVKTKVTAGDGVDVTNTGTADAPNYTVAINQATKDDIAKGVAAKDVVDNKGLTFAGDSGTTGVKKLGDSISVKGDNNITTKADANGVLVTLNKDLNVNSVIANGTKIDDNGLSFVDASGSAVANSPAIGKTGINAGNQKITNVAAGTDDTDAVNLAQLKAAKSSTTAGKNIAVKTVQNNDGSTSYEVATKDEVTFNKTTVGNVITDAATDKITGLTKGDVKAASTDAINGSQLHAQGTGVQNIIGGNTVYNPADGTYTNTDIGGTGKANIDAAIKAVKTEVVAGDNIAVASTVDADGKTTYTVATKKDLVVDSVKAGDT
;
A
#
# COMPACT_ATOMS: atom_id res chain seq x y z
N SER A 1 -98.97 56.61 -10.85
CA SER A 1 -98.42 56.20 -12.17
C SER A 1 -97.45 55.02 -12.01
N LEU A 2 -97.91 53.90 -11.43
CA LEU A 2 -97.01 52.83 -10.93
C LEU A 2 -96.46 51.90 -12.03
N GLY A 3 -97.21 51.63 -13.11
CA GLY A 3 -96.77 50.73 -14.19
C GLY A 3 -95.57 51.20 -15.04
N LYS A 4 -95.07 52.43 -14.82
CA LYS A 4 -93.80 52.93 -15.40
C LYS A 4 -92.60 52.83 -14.44
N ALA A 5 -92.82 52.44 -13.18
CA ALA A 5 -91.73 52.17 -12.23
C ALA A 5 -91.25 50.71 -12.36
N ASP A 6 -92.21 49.77 -12.45
CA ASP A 6 -91.95 48.32 -12.54
C ASP A 6 -91.17 47.91 -13.81
N THR A 7 -91.26 48.71 -14.87
CA THR A 7 -90.52 48.53 -16.14
C THR A 7 -89.25 49.39 -16.24
N ALA A 8 -88.92 50.19 -15.22
CA ALA A 8 -87.74 51.07 -15.20
C ALA A 8 -86.52 50.46 -14.47
N VAL A 9 -86.64 49.25 -13.92
CA VAL A 9 -85.53 48.51 -13.29
C VAL A 9 -84.58 48.00 -14.37
N GLN A 10 -83.53 48.76 -14.65
CA GLN A 10 -82.47 48.36 -15.59
C GLN A 10 -81.62 47.24 -14.96
N GLY A 11 -81.70 46.03 -15.53
CA GLY A 11 -81.00 44.86 -15.02
C GLY A 11 -79.47 45.01 -15.08
N ILE A 12 -78.78 44.64 -14.00
CA ILE A 12 -77.33 44.79 -13.86
C ILE A 12 -76.64 43.51 -14.35
N LYS A 13 -75.89 43.61 -15.45
CA LYS A 13 -75.03 42.50 -15.92
C LYS A 13 -73.76 42.42 -15.10
N VAL A 14 -73.55 41.28 -14.45
CA VAL A 14 -72.32 40.95 -13.71
C VAL A 14 -71.36 40.23 -14.66
N LYS A 15 -70.12 40.70 -14.72
CA LYS A 15 -69.07 40.13 -15.58
C LYS A 15 -67.81 39.76 -14.81
N ALA A 16 -67.16 38.67 -15.21
CA ALA A 16 -65.84 38.26 -14.74
C ALA A 16 -64.92 38.02 -15.94
N ASN A 17 -63.72 38.61 -15.93
CA ASN A 17 -62.74 38.56 -17.04
C ASN A 17 -63.35 38.86 -18.43
N GLY A 18 -64.36 39.75 -18.49
CA GLY A 18 -65.05 40.18 -19.71
C GLY A 18 -66.31 39.38 -20.09
N ASN A 19 -66.49 38.17 -19.54
CA ASN A 19 -67.62 37.28 -19.83
C ASN A 19 -68.84 37.58 -18.94
N ASP A 20 -70.05 37.45 -19.47
CA ASP A 20 -71.30 37.50 -18.68
C ASP A 20 -71.34 36.33 -17.68
N VAL A 21 -71.59 36.62 -16.39
CA VAL A 21 -71.74 35.63 -15.32
C VAL A 21 -73.21 35.44 -14.96
N THR A 22 -73.92 36.55 -14.74
CA THR A 22 -75.37 36.58 -14.54
C THR A 22 -75.92 37.97 -14.82
N THR A 23 -77.25 38.10 -14.91
CA THR A 23 -77.95 39.40 -14.89
C THR A 23 -78.82 39.44 -13.65
N LEU A 24 -78.71 40.53 -12.88
CA LEU A 24 -79.57 40.81 -11.73
C LEU A 24 -80.74 41.67 -12.17
N ASP A 25 -81.96 41.28 -11.81
CA ASP A 25 -83.20 41.99 -12.12
C ASP A 25 -84.18 41.94 -10.93
N LYS A 26 -85.47 42.21 -11.17
CA LYS A 26 -86.50 42.21 -10.12
C LYS A 26 -86.84 40.82 -9.55
N ASP A 27 -86.62 39.75 -10.32
CA ASP A 27 -86.96 38.37 -9.96
C ASP A 27 -85.71 37.60 -9.48
N ASN A 28 -84.52 38.00 -9.95
CA ASN A 28 -83.21 37.51 -9.50
C ASN A 28 -82.33 38.67 -8.99
N ASN A 29 -82.55 39.11 -7.76
CA ASN A 29 -81.96 40.35 -7.21
C ASN A 29 -80.73 40.17 -6.30
N THR A 30 -80.23 38.93 -6.14
CA THR A 30 -79.17 38.59 -5.19
C THR A 30 -77.94 38.03 -5.90
N LEU A 31 -76.75 38.50 -5.53
CA LEU A 31 -75.46 37.99 -6.02
C LEU A 31 -74.67 37.38 -4.86
N GLU A 32 -74.44 36.07 -4.92
CA GLU A 32 -73.57 35.35 -3.98
C GLU A 32 -72.15 35.25 -4.55
N ILE A 33 -71.15 35.45 -3.69
CA ILE A 33 -69.73 35.28 -4.01
C ILE A 33 -69.13 34.38 -2.93
N THR A 34 -68.98 33.09 -3.25
CA THR A 34 -68.38 32.12 -2.34
C THR A 34 -66.86 32.27 -2.29
N GLN A 35 -66.28 32.00 -1.12
CA GLN A 35 -64.84 32.00 -0.94
C GLN A 35 -64.20 30.71 -1.49
N GLY A 36 -62.99 30.81 -2.01
CA GLY A 36 -62.23 29.68 -2.52
C GLY A 36 -61.23 29.11 -1.50
N ASP A 37 -60.41 28.17 -1.95
CA ASP A 37 -59.37 27.56 -1.10
C ASP A 37 -58.34 28.57 -0.61
N ASN A 38 -58.09 29.62 -1.38
CA ASN A 38 -57.01 30.58 -1.11
C ASN A 38 -57.50 32.01 -0.90
N ILE A 39 -58.65 32.43 -1.48
CA ILE A 39 -59.31 33.69 -1.13
C ILE A 39 -60.31 33.48 0.01
N THR A 40 -60.29 34.35 1.01
CA THR A 40 -61.43 34.56 1.92
C THR A 40 -62.28 35.70 1.38
N VAL A 41 -63.60 35.49 1.38
CA VAL A 41 -64.58 36.48 0.93
C VAL A 41 -65.45 36.84 2.13
N ALA A 42 -65.44 38.10 2.54
CA ALA A 42 -66.14 38.58 3.71
C ALA A 42 -66.90 39.87 3.43
N ASN A 43 -68.02 40.08 4.13
CA ASN A 43 -68.71 41.36 4.18
C ASN A 43 -67.99 42.29 5.17
N ASP A 44 -67.38 43.36 4.67
CA ASP A 44 -66.77 44.43 5.46
C ASP A 44 -67.62 45.69 5.30
N ASN A 45 -68.62 45.83 6.18
CA ASN A 45 -69.53 46.98 6.25
C ASN A 45 -70.23 47.29 4.91
N ASN A 46 -71.02 46.32 4.44
CA ASN A 46 -71.81 46.34 3.20
C ASN A 46 -70.95 46.44 1.91
N LYS A 47 -69.68 46.03 1.99
CA LYS A 47 -68.77 45.85 0.85
C LYS A 47 -68.19 44.44 0.86
N VAL A 48 -67.94 43.87 -0.31
CA VAL A 48 -67.29 42.56 -0.43
C VAL A 48 -65.77 42.74 -0.39
N LYS A 49 -65.11 42.09 0.57
CA LYS A 49 -63.65 42.09 0.76
C LYS A 49 -63.09 40.72 0.37
N VAL A 50 -62.09 40.69 -0.50
CA VAL A 50 -61.54 39.46 -1.12
C VAL A 50 -60.02 39.39 -0.92
N SER A 51 -59.59 39.02 0.28
CA SER A 51 -58.16 38.79 0.57
C SER A 51 -57.78 37.36 0.19
N LEU A 52 -56.56 37.08 -0.26
CA LEU A 52 -56.03 35.71 -0.06
C LEU A 52 -55.75 35.48 1.44
N LYS A 53 -55.51 34.23 1.83
CA LYS A 53 -55.21 33.82 3.20
C LYS A 53 -53.76 34.21 3.59
N SER A 54 -53.45 34.13 4.88
CA SER A 54 -52.06 34.14 5.38
C SER A 54 -51.24 33.01 4.75
N ASP A 55 -51.88 31.84 4.64
CA ASP A 55 -51.31 30.62 4.11
C ASP A 55 -52.01 30.29 2.79
N VAL A 56 -51.27 30.41 1.69
CA VAL A 56 -51.75 30.15 0.33
C VAL A 56 -51.21 28.80 -0.13
N ALA A 57 -52.09 27.84 -0.41
CA ALA A 57 -51.75 26.52 -0.94
C ALA A 57 -51.77 26.50 -2.50
N GLY A 58 -50.90 27.29 -3.18
CA GLY A 58 -50.46 27.09 -4.60
C GLY A 58 -50.76 28.15 -5.71
N LEU A 59 -50.50 27.81 -7.00
CA LEU A 59 -51.04 28.24 -8.34
C LEU A 59 -50.12 27.80 -9.57
N ASP A 60 -49.91 26.49 -9.76
CA ASP A 60 -48.95 25.67 -10.57
C ASP A 60 -47.52 26.19 -10.91
N SER A 61 -47.30 27.44 -11.35
CA SER A 61 -45.94 27.93 -11.68
C SER A 61 -45.75 29.46 -11.62
N LEU A 62 -44.59 29.98 -11.18
CA LEU A 62 -44.44 31.40 -10.77
C LEU A 62 -43.61 32.23 -11.76
N THR A 63 -44.26 33.24 -12.32
CA THR A 63 -43.71 34.14 -13.36
C THR A 63 -42.99 35.38 -12.81
N SER A 64 -42.63 35.40 -11.52
CA SER A 64 -41.80 36.46 -10.92
C SER A 64 -40.31 36.09 -10.97
N LYS A 65 -39.44 37.08 -11.26
CA LYS A 65 -37.98 36.91 -11.33
C LYS A 65 -37.25 36.96 -9.99
N VAL A 66 -37.85 37.55 -8.96
CA VAL A 66 -37.22 37.71 -7.65
C VAL A 66 -38.23 37.43 -6.55
N VAL A 67 -37.76 36.80 -5.49
CA VAL A 67 -38.51 36.47 -4.28
C VAL A 67 -37.66 36.88 -3.10
N THR A 68 -38.25 37.60 -2.14
CA THR A 68 -37.57 38.01 -0.92
C THR A 68 -38.53 37.90 0.26
N ALA A 69 -38.11 37.23 1.33
CA ALA A 69 -38.73 37.27 2.65
C ALA A 69 -37.72 37.78 3.70
N GLY A 70 -38.19 38.34 4.81
CA GLY A 70 -37.32 38.90 5.85
C GLY A 70 -36.40 40.05 5.39
N ALA A 71 -35.57 40.53 6.31
CA ALA A 71 -34.72 41.71 6.11
C ALA A 71 -33.39 41.59 6.89
N GLY A 72 -32.43 42.46 6.57
CA GLY A 72 -31.08 42.44 7.16
C GLY A 72 -30.26 41.22 6.75
N ASP A 73 -29.28 40.86 7.57
CA ASP A 73 -28.30 39.80 7.31
C ASP A 73 -28.95 38.43 6.98
N SER A 74 -30.15 38.17 7.48
CA SER A 74 -30.93 36.94 7.23
C SER A 74 -31.76 36.95 5.93
N GLN A 75 -31.54 37.89 4.99
CA GLN A 75 -32.52 38.16 3.92
C GLN A 75 -32.76 37.01 2.90
N VAL A 76 -34.05 36.87 2.58
CA VAL A 76 -34.79 35.88 1.79
C VAL A 76 -34.49 35.63 0.30
N ILE A 77 -33.43 36.16 -0.32
CA ILE A 77 -33.44 36.29 -1.81
C ILE A 77 -33.33 34.94 -2.54
N LEU A 78 -34.29 34.71 -3.46
CA LEU A 78 -34.22 33.78 -4.59
C LEU A 78 -34.21 34.61 -5.88
N ASN A 79 -33.31 34.30 -6.83
CA ASN A 79 -33.29 34.91 -8.16
C ASN A 79 -32.56 34.00 -9.18
N ASP A 80 -32.43 34.48 -10.43
CA ASP A 80 -31.75 33.81 -11.55
C ASP A 80 -30.31 33.30 -11.25
N ASN A 81 -29.65 33.74 -10.17
CA ASN A 81 -28.32 33.28 -9.75
C ASN A 81 -28.30 32.21 -8.63
N GLY A 82 -29.44 31.90 -7.99
CA GLY A 82 -29.54 30.94 -6.88
C GLY A 82 -29.97 31.57 -5.54
N VAL A 83 -29.11 31.45 -4.51
CA VAL A 83 -29.44 31.59 -3.08
C VAL A 83 -28.50 32.55 -2.34
N ASN A 84 -29.03 33.62 -1.71
CA ASN A 84 -28.30 34.67 -0.94
C ASN A 84 -29.34 35.46 -0.13
N PHE A 85 -29.37 35.76 1.18
CA PHE A 85 -28.46 36.03 2.29
C PHE A 85 -27.92 37.46 2.31
N GLY A 86 -28.17 38.15 3.42
CA GLY A 86 -27.68 39.50 3.66
C GLY A 86 -26.22 39.54 4.12
N GLY A 87 -25.48 38.43 3.96
CA GLY A 87 -24.04 38.34 4.19
C GLY A 87 -23.43 37.31 3.25
N ASN A 88 -22.11 37.41 3.02
CA ASN A 88 -21.37 36.80 1.88
C ASN A 88 -21.37 35.25 1.77
N THR A 89 -22.15 34.54 2.55
CA THR A 89 -22.43 33.11 2.41
C THR A 89 -23.50 32.94 1.32
N TYR A 90 -23.29 32.09 0.32
CA TYR A 90 -24.27 31.91 -0.77
C TYR A 90 -24.08 30.60 -1.54
N ILE A 91 -25.12 30.19 -2.26
CA ILE A 91 -25.06 29.12 -3.26
C ILE A 91 -25.48 29.64 -4.63
N SER A 92 -24.58 29.45 -5.61
CA SER A 92 -24.81 29.74 -7.02
C SER A 92 -24.61 28.49 -7.88
N LYS A 93 -24.77 28.61 -9.20
CA LYS A 93 -24.35 27.58 -10.17
C LYS A 93 -22.90 27.09 -10.00
N ASP A 94 -22.01 27.91 -9.44
CA ASP A 94 -20.56 27.65 -9.37
C ASP A 94 -20.13 26.89 -8.10
N GLY A 95 -21.03 26.71 -7.12
CA GLY A 95 -20.72 25.96 -5.90
C GLY A 95 -21.47 26.44 -4.65
N LEU A 96 -20.78 26.36 -3.51
CA LEU A 96 -21.14 26.95 -2.22
C LEU A 96 -19.99 27.86 -1.76
N ASN A 97 -20.31 29.08 -1.37
CA ASN A 97 -19.41 29.93 -0.61
C ASN A 97 -19.81 29.90 0.87
N ALA A 98 -18.96 29.33 1.71
CA ALA A 98 -19.17 29.23 3.16
C ALA A 98 -18.60 30.42 3.97
N ASN A 99 -18.13 31.50 3.31
CA ASN A 99 -17.68 32.76 3.94
C ASN A 99 -16.72 32.55 5.13
N ASN A 100 -15.67 31.75 4.92
CA ASN A 100 -14.66 31.34 5.90
C ASN A 100 -15.23 30.71 7.20
N LYS A 101 -16.41 30.08 7.15
CA LYS A 101 -16.97 29.28 8.26
C LYS A 101 -16.67 27.79 8.06
N LYS A 102 -16.65 27.05 9.16
CA LYS A 102 -16.61 25.58 9.12
C LYS A 102 -17.95 25.08 8.62
N VAL A 103 -17.96 24.14 7.68
CA VAL A 103 -19.15 23.30 7.45
C VAL A 103 -19.05 22.09 8.37
N ALA A 104 -20.01 21.95 9.28
CA ALA A 104 -20.04 20.88 10.27
C ALA A 104 -20.75 19.63 9.74
N ASN A 105 -20.65 18.52 10.48
CA ASN A 105 -21.29 17.23 10.21
C ASN A 105 -20.97 16.63 8.82
N VAL A 106 -20.02 17.20 8.09
CA VAL A 106 -19.49 16.70 6.80
C VAL A 106 -18.96 15.29 7.05
N ALA A 107 -19.69 14.30 6.56
CA ALA A 107 -19.23 12.92 6.56
C ALA A 107 -18.07 12.74 5.54
N ASP A 108 -17.47 11.57 5.51
CA ASP A 108 -16.07 11.35 5.10
C ASP A 108 -15.79 11.29 3.56
N GLY A 109 -15.91 12.37 2.77
CA GLY A 109 -15.68 12.48 1.29
C GLY A 109 -15.21 11.29 0.42
N ASP A 110 -15.96 10.85 -0.61
CA ASP A 110 -15.60 9.66 -1.41
C ASP A 110 -14.23 9.72 -2.11
N ILE A 111 -13.35 8.76 -1.82
CA ILE A 111 -11.94 8.77 -2.26
C ILE A 111 -11.76 7.84 -3.47
N SER A 112 -12.14 8.36 -4.64
CA SER A 112 -11.94 7.71 -5.95
C SER A 112 -11.52 8.74 -7.00
N ALA A 113 -10.85 8.29 -8.07
CA ALA A 113 -10.27 9.18 -9.09
C ALA A 113 -11.30 10.04 -9.85
N THR A 114 -12.57 9.61 -9.89
CA THR A 114 -13.68 10.34 -10.52
C THR A 114 -14.47 11.21 -9.54
N SER A 115 -14.28 11.04 -8.22
CA SER A 115 -15.05 11.70 -7.16
C SER A 115 -15.09 13.23 -7.25
N LYS A 116 -16.19 13.80 -6.76
CA LYS A 116 -16.42 15.24 -6.59
C LYS A 116 -16.91 15.57 -5.17
N ASP A 117 -16.80 14.62 -4.25
CA ASP A 117 -17.23 14.75 -2.86
C ASP A 117 -16.29 15.63 -2.02
N ALA A 118 -16.86 16.28 -1.01
CA ALA A 118 -16.09 17.01 0.00
C ALA A 118 -15.57 16.05 1.10
N VAL A 119 -14.24 15.90 1.19
CA VAL A 119 -13.55 15.21 2.29
C VAL A 119 -13.61 15.97 3.62
N ASN A 120 -13.54 15.23 4.72
CA ASN A 120 -13.66 15.78 6.07
C ASN A 120 -12.37 15.65 6.90
N GLY A 121 -12.45 16.11 8.16
CA GLY A 121 -11.32 16.10 9.09
C GLY A 121 -10.83 14.70 9.48
N SER A 122 -11.71 13.71 9.65
CA SER A 122 -11.35 12.35 10.07
C SER A 122 -10.50 11.63 9.02
N GLN A 123 -10.84 11.76 7.74
CA GLN A 123 -10.07 11.15 6.65
C GLN A 123 -8.70 11.82 6.46
N LEU A 124 -8.67 13.15 6.49
CA LEU A 124 -7.42 13.90 6.34
C LEU A 124 -6.51 13.61 7.53
N TYR A 125 -7.06 13.48 8.73
CA TYR A 125 -6.33 13.03 9.91
C TYR A 125 -5.81 11.59 9.76
N ALA A 126 -6.63 10.62 9.31
CA ALA A 126 -6.19 9.25 9.06
C ALA A 126 -5.08 9.18 8.00
N THR A 127 -5.20 9.97 6.93
CA THR A 127 -4.16 10.14 5.90
C THR A 127 -2.87 10.70 6.51
N ASN A 128 -2.96 11.73 7.34
CA ASN A 128 -1.80 12.33 8.02
C ASN A 128 -1.14 11.38 9.02
N GLN A 129 -1.92 10.54 9.73
CA GLN A 129 -1.39 9.48 10.60
C GLN A 129 -0.61 8.44 9.78
N ASN A 130 -1.13 8.01 8.62
CA ASN A 130 -0.40 7.13 7.70
C ASN A 130 0.90 7.77 7.18
N VAL A 131 0.89 9.07 6.86
CA VAL A 131 2.09 9.82 6.47
C VAL A 131 3.11 9.90 7.61
N ALA A 132 2.68 10.17 8.84
CA ALA A 132 3.56 10.19 10.02
C ALA A 132 4.15 8.80 10.35
N THR A 133 3.36 7.74 10.21
CA THR A 133 3.84 6.35 10.29
C THR A 133 4.85 6.05 9.19
N ASN A 134 4.62 6.49 7.94
CA ASN A 134 5.57 6.31 6.85
C ASN A 134 6.88 7.07 7.08
N ALA A 135 6.83 8.32 7.56
CA ALA A 135 8.03 9.09 7.94
C ALA A 135 8.83 8.40 9.07
N THR A 136 8.12 7.83 10.05
CA THR A 136 8.72 7.04 11.14
C THR A 136 9.36 5.75 10.60
N ASN A 137 8.70 5.04 9.70
CA ASN A 137 9.21 3.83 9.05
C ASN A 137 10.44 4.11 8.18
N ILE A 138 10.44 5.21 7.40
CA ILE A 138 11.60 5.66 6.63
C ILE A 138 12.79 5.97 7.55
N THR A 139 12.55 6.70 8.64
CA THR A 139 13.57 6.99 9.66
C THR A 139 14.12 5.70 10.30
N ASN A 140 13.24 4.74 10.61
CA ASN A 140 13.64 3.45 11.17
C ASN A 140 14.38 2.57 10.15
N LEU A 141 14.09 2.65 8.85
CA LEU A 141 14.86 1.96 7.81
C LEU A 141 16.24 2.60 7.60
N GLN A 142 16.34 3.92 7.67
CA GLN A 142 17.62 4.65 7.64
C GLN A 142 18.50 4.34 8.87
N ASN A 143 17.91 4.01 10.02
CA ASN A 143 18.62 3.66 11.25
C ASN A 143 18.85 2.14 11.45
N GLN A 144 18.15 1.27 10.71
CA GLN A 144 18.37 -0.20 10.72
C GLN A 144 19.44 -0.62 9.71
N THR A 145 20.57 0.06 9.74
CA THR A 145 21.78 -0.26 8.97
C THR A 145 22.39 -1.59 9.38
N PHE A 146 22.97 -2.33 8.43
CA PHE A 146 23.99 -3.33 8.74
C PHE A 146 25.10 -2.70 9.60
N LYS A 147 25.61 -3.46 10.58
CA LYS A 147 26.75 -3.04 11.39
C LYS A 147 27.98 -3.85 11.03
N LEU A 148 29.07 -3.17 10.70
CA LEU A 148 30.37 -3.79 10.47
C LEU A 148 31.12 -3.90 11.80
N GLN A 149 31.63 -5.09 12.09
CA GLN A 149 32.49 -5.41 13.22
C GLN A 149 33.57 -6.38 12.73
N ALA A 150 34.82 -6.17 13.14
CA ALA A 150 35.96 -7.02 12.79
C ALA A 150 36.74 -7.40 14.05
N ASN A 151 37.06 -8.70 14.21
CA ASN A 151 37.90 -9.22 15.29
C ASN A 151 37.47 -8.82 16.73
N GLY A 152 36.19 -8.50 16.94
CA GLY A 152 35.65 -8.10 18.24
C GLY A 152 35.78 -6.60 18.58
N ASP A 153 36.03 -5.74 17.59
CA ASP A 153 36.03 -4.27 17.76
C ASP A 153 34.63 -3.68 18.06
N THR A 154 34.52 -2.34 18.06
CA THR A 154 33.22 -1.67 18.31
C THR A 154 32.39 -1.62 17.04
N ALA A 155 31.29 -2.37 16.99
CA ALA A 155 30.44 -2.48 15.81
C ALA A 155 29.87 -1.12 15.33
N THR A 156 30.23 -0.71 14.11
CA THR A 156 29.87 0.58 13.50
C THR A 156 28.73 0.44 12.49
N ALA A 157 27.87 1.45 12.38
CA ALA A 157 26.73 1.47 11.46
C ALA A 157 27.15 1.88 10.03
N VAL A 158 26.79 1.08 9.03
CA VAL A 158 27.05 1.33 7.59
C VAL A 158 25.79 1.93 6.97
N LYS A 159 25.79 3.23 6.68
CA LYS A 159 24.61 3.92 6.12
C LYS A 159 24.35 3.48 4.67
N ALA A 160 23.15 3.75 4.17
CA ALA A 160 22.77 3.41 2.79
C ALA A 160 23.62 4.12 1.69
N SER A 161 24.40 5.14 2.05
CA SER A 161 25.38 5.83 1.21
C SER A 161 26.79 5.23 1.26
N ASP A 162 27.08 4.38 2.23
CA ASP A 162 28.44 4.06 2.64
C ASP A 162 28.93 2.79 1.92
N THR A 163 30.14 2.84 1.36
CA THR A 163 30.72 1.70 0.63
C THR A 163 31.68 0.90 1.51
N VAL A 164 31.29 -0.33 1.88
CA VAL A 164 32.21 -1.30 2.50
C VAL A 164 33.03 -1.98 1.39
N GLN A 165 34.35 -1.81 1.42
CA GLN A 165 35.25 -2.45 0.46
C GLN A 165 35.99 -3.63 1.09
N PHE A 166 35.97 -4.76 0.38
CA PHE A 166 36.81 -5.92 0.67
C PHE A 166 38.01 -5.89 -0.27
N LEU A 167 39.21 -5.66 0.27
CA LEU A 167 40.43 -5.44 -0.50
C LEU A 167 41.32 -6.69 -0.52
N ASN A 168 41.94 -6.96 -1.67
CA ASN A 168 42.88 -8.07 -1.84
C ASN A 168 44.16 -7.87 -1.02
N GLY A 169 44.58 -8.92 -0.33
CA GLY A 169 45.89 -8.97 0.34
C GLY A 169 46.95 -9.68 -0.49
N GLU A 170 48.16 -9.78 0.04
CA GLU A 170 49.22 -10.56 -0.60
C GLU A 170 48.92 -12.07 -0.56
N ASN A 171 48.43 -12.58 0.57
CA ASN A 171 48.09 -14.00 0.77
C ASN A 171 46.60 -14.35 0.60
N ILE A 172 45.71 -13.35 0.59
CA ILE A 172 44.26 -13.51 0.48
C ILE A 172 43.78 -12.93 -0.85
N ALA A 173 43.08 -13.74 -1.62
CA ALA A 173 42.34 -13.31 -2.81
C ALA A 173 40.85 -13.17 -2.46
N ILE A 174 40.24 -12.10 -2.94
CA ILE A 174 38.82 -11.81 -2.82
C ILE A 174 38.25 -11.64 -4.23
N THR A 175 37.19 -12.37 -4.54
CA THR A 175 36.46 -12.28 -5.81
C THR A 175 34.98 -12.07 -5.55
N ARG A 176 34.29 -11.42 -6.49
CA ARG A 176 32.84 -11.18 -6.43
C ARG A 176 32.16 -11.71 -7.69
N ASN A 177 31.08 -12.46 -7.51
CA ASN A 177 30.15 -12.82 -8.59
C ASN A 177 28.74 -12.40 -8.16
N GLY A 178 28.15 -11.40 -8.83
CA GLY A 178 26.89 -10.80 -8.38
C GLY A 178 27.00 -10.30 -6.93
N ASN A 179 26.27 -10.95 -6.02
CA ASN A 179 26.24 -10.64 -4.59
C ASN A 179 27.21 -11.50 -3.76
N ASP A 180 27.73 -12.60 -4.30
CA ASP A 180 28.60 -13.52 -3.57
C ASP A 180 30.04 -12.98 -3.50
N ILE A 181 30.58 -12.91 -2.29
CA ILE A 181 31.99 -12.59 -2.01
C ILE A 181 32.71 -13.88 -1.61
N THR A 182 33.64 -14.34 -2.44
CA THR A 182 34.54 -15.46 -2.10
C THR A 182 35.84 -14.90 -1.55
N VAL A 183 36.21 -15.30 -0.32
CA VAL A 183 37.49 -14.99 0.31
C VAL A 183 38.30 -16.28 0.40
N ALA A 184 39.47 -16.34 -0.24
CA ALA A 184 40.29 -17.54 -0.31
C ALA A 184 41.77 -17.24 -0.05
N THR A 185 42.50 -18.20 0.51
CA THR A 185 43.96 -18.19 0.50
C THR A 185 44.48 -18.42 -0.93
N LYS A 186 45.57 -17.77 -1.30
CA LYS A 186 46.22 -18.02 -2.59
C LYS A 186 46.96 -19.36 -2.58
N LYS A 187 47.12 -19.96 -3.77
CA LYS A 187 47.80 -21.26 -3.97
C LYS A 187 49.29 -21.22 -3.61
N ASP A 188 49.88 -20.03 -3.56
CA ASP A 188 51.25 -19.75 -3.15
C ASP A 188 51.18 -18.64 -2.09
N LEU A 189 51.91 -18.82 -0.99
CA LEU A 189 51.89 -17.91 0.15
C LEU A 189 53.26 -17.22 0.30
N VAL A 190 53.24 -15.89 0.42
CA VAL A 190 54.41 -15.06 0.72
C VAL A 190 54.35 -14.72 2.22
N VAL A 191 55.16 -15.42 3.01
CA VAL A 191 55.19 -15.29 4.48
C VAL A 191 56.62 -15.45 5.01
N ASP A 192 57.01 -14.62 5.99
CA ASP A 192 58.35 -14.70 6.60
C ASP A 192 58.60 -16.01 7.36
N SER A 193 57.53 -16.61 7.88
CA SER A 193 57.59 -17.93 8.51
C SER A 193 56.24 -18.66 8.51
N VAL A 194 56.29 -19.98 8.58
CA VAL A 194 55.15 -20.88 8.85
C VAL A 194 55.49 -21.73 10.06
N LYS A 195 54.59 -21.82 11.04
CA LYS A 195 54.70 -22.74 12.18
C LYS A 195 53.60 -23.79 12.12
N ALA A 196 53.98 -25.06 12.01
CA ALA A 196 53.09 -26.21 12.00
C ALA A 196 53.48 -27.15 13.15
N GLY A 197 52.75 -27.07 14.27
CA GLY A 197 53.13 -27.74 15.52
C GLY A 197 54.53 -27.27 15.98
N ASP A 198 55.43 -28.22 16.20
CA ASP A 198 56.83 -27.95 16.57
C ASP A 198 57.77 -27.68 15.38
N THR A 199 57.25 -27.72 14.15
CA THR A 199 58.01 -27.38 12.93
C THR A 199 57.88 -25.88 12.63
N LEU A 200 59.02 -25.22 12.42
CA LEU A 200 59.14 -23.84 11.96
C LEU A 200 59.88 -23.81 10.62
N VAL A 201 59.25 -23.24 9.61
CA VAL A 201 59.87 -22.92 8.31
C VAL A 201 60.04 -21.41 8.25
N ASN A 202 61.24 -20.92 7.95
CA ASN A 202 61.53 -19.49 7.77
C ASN A 202 62.80 -19.27 6.91
N LYS A 203 63.27 -18.03 6.81
CA LYS A 203 64.48 -17.67 6.03
C LYS A 203 65.78 -18.39 6.44
N ALA A 204 65.86 -18.98 7.64
CA ALA A 204 67.01 -19.79 8.07
C ALA A 204 66.91 -21.27 7.64
N GLY A 205 65.75 -21.71 7.14
CA GLY A 205 65.49 -23.09 6.70
C GLY A 205 64.31 -23.73 7.44
N VAL A 206 64.43 -25.02 7.74
CA VAL A 206 63.44 -25.81 8.47
C VAL A 206 64.01 -26.27 9.80
N VAL A 207 63.27 -26.00 10.89
CA VAL A 207 63.63 -26.43 12.25
C VAL A 207 62.47 -27.21 12.85
N ILE A 208 62.74 -28.41 13.37
CA ILE A 208 61.79 -29.19 14.18
C ILE A 208 62.29 -29.14 15.62
N LYS A 209 61.49 -28.56 16.52
CA LYS A 209 61.90 -28.37 17.92
C LYS A 209 61.83 -29.67 18.71
N ALA A 210 62.83 -29.93 19.56
CA ALA A 210 62.85 -31.10 20.42
C ALA A 210 61.77 -31.03 21.53
N PRO A 211 61.13 -32.16 21.92
CA PRO A 211 60.20 -32.21 23.04
C PRO A 211 60.84 -31.73 24.35
N VAL A 212 60.11 -30.92 25.12
CA VAL A 212 60.61 -30.34 26.37
C VAL A 212 60.86 -31.45 27.39
N GLY A 213 62.12 -31.63 27.79
CA GLY A 213 62.57 -32.70 28.70
C GLY A 213 63.19 -33.94 28.02
N GLY A 214 63.29 -33.95 26.68
CA GLY A 214 64.00 -35.00 25.94
C GLY A 214 65.54 -34.94 26.08
N THR A 215 66.21 -36.02 25.69
CA THR A 215 67.70 -36.13 25.66
C THR A 215 68.34 -35.68 24.35
N THR A 216 67.54 -35.20 23.39
CA THR A 216 67.99 -34.82 22.04
C THR A 216 67.80 -33.33 21.77
N SER A 217 68.44 -32.81 20.71
CA SER A 217 68.34 -31.41 20.30
C SER A 217 67.48 -31.25 19.04
N ASP A 218 67.07 -30.01 18.75
CA ASP A 218 66.32 -29.65 17.54
C ASP A 218 66.97 -30.19 16.26
N VAL A 219 66.17 -30.66 15.31
CA VAL A 219 66.63 -30.99 13.95
C VAL A 219 66.56 -29.74 13.08
N LYS A 220 67.62 -29.43 12.33
CA LYS A 220 67.77 -28.20 11.55
C LYS A 220 68.31 -28.49 10.16
N LEU A 221 67.51 -28.21 9.13
CA LEU A 221 67.96 -28.16 7.75
C LEU A 221 68.14 -26.69 7.36
N THR A 222 69.37 -26.28 7.07
CA THR A 222 69.75 -24.88 6.82
C THR A 222 70.64 -24.78 5.57
N ALA A 223 71.03 -23.56 5.19
CA ALA A 223 72.03 -23.35 4.13
C ALA A 223 73.41 -23.97 4.43
N ALA A 224 73.70 -24.35 5.67
CA ALA A 224 74.91 -25.10 6.06
C ALA A 224 74.73 -26.63 6.03
N GLY A 225 73.59 -27.14 5.56
CA GLY A 225 73.24 -28.56 5.54
C GLY A 225 72.32 -28.98 6.69
N LEU A 226 72.30 -30.29 6.96
CA LEU A 226 71.48 -30.92 8.00
C LEU A 226 72.27 -31.12 9.30
N ASP A 227 71.86 -30.42 10.36
CA ASP A 227 72.15 -30.81 11.74
C ASP A 227 70.98 -31.64 12.27
N ASN A 228 71.21 -32.93 12.54
CA ASN A 228 70.17 -33.80 13.09
C ASN A 228 70.06 -33.73 14.63
N GLY A 229 70.68 -32.75 15.30
CA GLY A 229 70.49 -32.50 16.74
C GLY A 229 70.94 -33.65 17.65
N LYS A 230 71.94 -34.42 17.20
CA LYS A 230 72.37 -35.72 17.76
C LYS A 230 71.29 -36.82 17.79
N ASN A 231 70.14 -36.62 17.16
CA ASN A 231 69.16 -37.69 16.95
C ASN A 231 69.76 -38.75 16.02
N LYS A 232 69.31 -40.00 16.14
CA LYS A 232 69.71 -41.09 15.25
C LYS A 232 69.04 -40.91 13.88
N ILE A 233 69.82 -40.72 12.82
CA ILE A 233 69.29 -40.81 11.44
C ILE A 233 69.08 -42.29 11.13
N THR A 234 67.82 -42.71 10.98
CA THR A 234 67.44 -44.05 10.53
C THR A 234 67.05 -44.04 9.06
N ASN A 235 67.10 -45.22 8.42
CA ASN A 235 66.70 -45.43 7.02
C ASN A 235 67.57 -44.68 5.98
N VAL A 236 68.80 -44.29 6.36
CA VAL A 236 69.83 -43.88 5.39
C VAL A 236 70.18 -45.08 4.52
N ALA A 237 70.00 -44.95 3.21
CA ALA A 237 70.39 -45.96 2.23
C ALA A 237 71.92 -46.18 2.24
N ALA A 238 72.40 -47.19 1.51
CA ALA A 238 73.83 -47.28 1.26
C ALA A 238 74.20 -46.21 0.22
N GLY A 239 75.08 -45.27 0.57
CA GLY A 239 75.58 -44.25 -0.36
C GLY A 239 76.34 -44.87 -1.53
N THR A 240 76.12 -44.35 -2.73
CA THR A 240 76.77 -44.83 -3.97
C THR A 240 77.73 -43.81 -4.56
N ASP A 241 77.51 -42.52 -4.32
CA ASP A 241 78.40 -41.44 -4.75
C ASP A 241 79.27 -40.97 -3.56
N ASP A 242 80.47 -40.43 -3.83
CA ASP A 242 81.46 -40.05 -2.80
C ASP A 242 80.97 -38.99 -1.79
N THR A 243 79.88 -38.28 -2.10
CA THR A 243 79.25 -37.26 -1.24
C THR A 243 78.08 -37.77 -0.40
N ASP A 244 77.70 -39.05 -0.53
CA ASP A 244 76.56 -39.61 0.20
C ASP A 244 76.84 -39.86 1.69
N ALA A 245 75.78 -39.85 2.49
CA ALA A 245 75.85 -40.21 3.90
C ALA A 245 76.04 -41.73 4.09
N VAL A 246 77.29 -42.15 4.33
CA VAL A 246 77.64 -43.56 4.58
C VAL A 246 76.90 -44.12 5.79
N ASN A 247 76.17 -45.23 5.60
CA ASN A 247 75.41 -45.86 6.67
C ASN A 247 76.20 -46.95 7.44
N VAL A 248 75.65 -47.41 8.57
CA VAL A 248 76.33 -48.37 9.45
C VAL A 248 76.52 -49.76 8.82
N SER A 249 75.72 -50.17 7.82
CA SER A 249 75.95 -51.46 7.14
C SER A 249 77.10 -51.37 6.13
N GLN A 250 77.30 -50.23 5.48
CA GLN A 250 78.50 -49.97 4.66
C GLN A 250 79.76 -49.93 5.51
N LEU A 251 79.75 -49.23 6.65
CA LEU A 251 80.88 -49.18 7.58
C LEU A 251 81.26 -50.59 8.04
N LYS A 252 80.27 -51.42 8.43
CA LYS A 252 80.51 -52.83 8.77
C LYS A 252 81.00 -53.68 7.60
N ALA A 253 80.56 -53.40 6.37
CA ALA A 253 81.06 -54.08 5.17
C ALA A 253 82.52 -53.73 4.85
N VAL A 254 82.98 -52.51 5.17
CA VAL A 254 84.39 -52.11 5.09
C VAL A 254 85.20 -52.75 6.23
N GLU A 255 84.71 -52.70 7.46
CA GLU A 255 85.34 -53.33 8.64
C GLU A 255 85.54 -54.85 8.43
N THR A 256 84.53 -55.53 7.87
CA THR A 256 84.59 -56.96 7.51
C THR A 256 85.58 -57.26 6.38
N LYS A 257 85.85 -56.31 5.48
CA LYS A 257 86.85 -56.45 4.40
C LYS A 257 88.28 -56.13 4.87
N ALA A 258 88.46 -55.18 5.78
CA ALA A 258 89.76 -54.70 6.23
C ALA A 258 90.51 -55.69 7.15
N ALA A 259 89.81 -56.64 7.78
CA ALA A 259 90.38 -57.57 8.75
C ALA A 259 91.05 -58.83 8.15
N VAL A 260 90.99 -59.04 6.82
CA VAL A 260 91.34 -60.33 6.20
C VAL A 260 92.80 -60.41 5.77
N LYS A 261 93.64 -61.07 6.57
CA LYS A 261 94.81 -61.80 6.02
C LYS A 261 94.30 -63.01 5.23
N THR A 262 94.76 -63.20 4.00
CA THR A 262 94.31 -64.29 3.12
C THR A 262 94.74 -65.67 3.62
N LYS A 263 93.87 -66.29 4.43
CA LYS A 263 93.93 -67.72 4.77
C LYS A 263 93.08 -68.49 3.75
N VAL A 264 93.73 -69.25 2.88
CA VAL A 264 93.01 -70.21 2.01
C VAL A 264 92.93 -71.55 2.73
N THR A 265 91.73 -72.02 3.00
CA THR A 265 91.43 -73.38 3.48
C THR A 265 90.37 -73.99 2.58
N ALA A 266 90.52 -75.27 2.25
CA ALA A 266 89.44 -76.04 1.66
C ALA A 266 88.20 -75.97 2.56
N GLY A 267 87.05 -75.67 1.97
CA GLY A 267 85.75 -75.73 2.62
C GLY A 267 84.92 -76.85 1.99
N ASP A 268 83.91 -77.34 2.70
CA ASP A 268 83.01 -78.36 2.18
C ASP A 268 82.44 -77.92 0.82
N GLY A 269 82.80 -78.66 -0.23
CA GLY A 269 82.46 -78.33 -1.61
C GLY A 269 83.64 -78.12 -2.55
N VAL A 270 84.85 -77.85 -2.04
CA VAL A 270 85.98 -77.44 -2.89
C VAL A 270 87.32 -77.98 -2.38
N ASP A 271 88.01 -78.73 -3.23
CA ASP A 271 89.37 -79.22 -2.97
C ASP A 271 90.38 -78.10 -3.29
N VAL A 272 91.32 -77.85 -2.38
CA VAL A 272 92.36 -76.82 -2.50
C VAL A 272 93.74 -77.44 -2.34
N THR A 273 94.60 -77.24 -3.33
CA THR A 273 96.01 -77.64 -3.30
C THR A 273 96.92 -76.42 -3.43
N ASN A 274 97.84 -76.22 -2.49
CA ASN A 274 98.93 -75.26 -2.68
C ASN A 274 100.01 -75.88 -3.57
N THR A 275 100.44 -75.12 -4.57
CA THR A 275 101.52 -75.46 -5.52
C THR A 275 102.65 -74.43 -5.51
N GLY A 276 102.51 -73.34 -4.75
CA GLY A 276 103.51 -72.27 -4.59
C GLY A 276 104.25 -72.30 -3.25
N THR A 277 105.17 -71.36 -3.07
CA THR A 277 106.05 -71.24 -1.89
C THR A 277 105.46 -70.32 -0.81
N ALA A 278 106.11 -70.20 0.35
CA ALA A 278 105.58 -69.45 1.49
C ALA A 278 105.40 -67.94 1.21
N ASP A 279 106.34 -67.33 0.49
CA ASP A 279 106.34 -65.89 0.20
C ASP A 279 105.60 -65.53 -1.10
N ALA A 280 105.23 -66.53 -1.90
CA ALA A 280 104.46 -66.42 -3.14
C ALA A 280 103.53 -67.65 -3.31
N PRO A 281 102.49 -67.79 -2.47
CA PRO A 281 101.63 -68.97 -2.48
C PRO A 281 100.70 -68.98 -3.70
N ASN A 282 100.53 -70.15 -4.32
CA ASN A 282 99.75 -70.31 -5.54
C ASN A 282 98.84 -71.54 -5.42
N TYR A 283 97.53 -71.34 -5.42
CA TYR A 283 96.55 -72.37 -5.07
C TYR A 283 95.74 -72.81 -6.31
N THR A 284 95.75 -74.10 -6.60
CA THR A 284 94.76 -74.74 -7.48
C THR A 284 93.53 -75.13 -6.68
N VAL A 285 92.35 -74.82 -7.22
CA VAL A 285 91.06 -74.94 -6.53
C VAL A 285 90.05 -75.59 -7.47
N ALA A 286 89.40 -76.67 -7.05
CA ALA A 286 88.46 -77.44 -7.88
C ALA A 286 87.22 -77.91 -7.09
N ILE A 287 86.04 -77.85 -7.68
CA ILE A 287 84.77 -78.21 -7.01
C ILE A 287 84.60 -79.73 -6.85
N ASN A 288 84.41 -80.14 -5.59
CA ASN A 288 84.16 -81.52 -5.19
C ASN A 288 82.70 -81.92 -5.48
N GLN A 289 82.33 -83.17 -5.17
CA GLN A 289 81.02 -83.69 -5.57
C GLN A 289 79.83 -83.04 -4.86
N ALA A 290 79.94 -82.68 -3.58
CA ALA A 290 78.81 -82.13 -2.81
C ALA A 290 78.32 -80.77 -3.38
N THR A 291 79.25 -79.91 -3.82
CA THR A 291 78.88 -78.65 -4.47
C THR A 291 78.24 -78.83 -5.84
N LYS A 292 78.52 -79.92 -6.57
CA LYS A 292 77.80 -80.20 -7.83
C LYS A 292 76.34 -80.55 -7.56
N ASP A 293 76.07 -81.22 -6.45
CA ASP A 293 74.72 -81.57 -6.01
C ASP A 293 73.97 -80.34 -5.44
N ASP A 294 74.68 -79.39 -4.81
CA ASP A 294 74.11 -78.06 -4.46
C ASP A 294 73.88 -77.16 -5.68
N ILE A 295 74.71 -77.24 -6.72
CA ILE A 295 74.46 -76.56 -8.01
C ILE A 295 73.16 -77.09 -8.64
N ALA A 296 72.84 -78.38 -8.49
CA ALA A 296 71.55 -78.92 -8.93
C ALA A 296 70.36 -78.33 -8.12
N LYS A 297 70.53 -78.02 -6.82
CA LYS A 297 69.53 -77.26 -6.05
C LYS A 297 69.43 -75.81 -6.55
N GLY A 298 70.53 -75.21 -7.00
CA GLY A 298 70.54 -73.92 -7.71
C GLY A 298 69.75 -73.94 -9.01
N VAL A 299 69.80 -75.04 -9.78
CA VAL A 299 68.95 -75.24 -10.97
C VAL A 299 67.48 -75.36 -10.59
N ALA A 300 67.14 -76.08 -9.51
CA ALA A 300 65.76 -76.13 -9.00
C ALA A 300 65.26 -74.76 -8.48
N ALA A 301 66.13 -73.96 -7.87
CA ALA A 301 65.82 -72.58 -7.48
C ALA A 301 65.61 -71.68 -8.70
N LYS A 302 66.39 -71.86 -9.78
CA LYS A 302 66.16 -71.19 -11.06
C LYS A 302 64.80 -71.57 -11.65
N ASP A 303 64.41 -72.85 -11.65
CA ASP A 303 63.10 -73.29 -12.11
C ASP A 303 61.95 -72.66 -11.31
N VAL A 304 62.12 -72.49 -10.00
CA VAL A 304 61.17 -71.74 -9.15
C VAL A 304 61.07 -70.26 -9.56
N VAL A 305 62.18 -69.59 -9.86
CA VAL A 305 62.17 -68.17 -10.33
C VAL A 305 61.64 -68.04 -11.76
N ASP A 306 61.92 -69.02 -12.63
CA ASP A 306 61.46 -69.06 -14.01
C ASP A 306 59.95 -69.34 -14.07
N ASN A 307 59.38 -70.16 -13.17
CA ASN A 307 58.01 -70.69 -13.29
C ASN A 307 57.04 -70.28 -12.16
N LYS A 308 57.49 -69.62 -11.09
CA LYS A 308 56.62 -69.02 -10.05
C LYS A 308 56.89 -67.52 -9.95
N GLY A 309 55.82 -66.75 -9.74
CA GLY A 309 55.87 -65.28 -9.76
C GLY A 309 54.69 -64.67 -9.00
N LEU A 310 54.51 -63.36 -9.14
CA LEU A 310 53.52 -62.59 -8.38
C LEU A 310 52.12 -62.71 -9.00
N THR A 311 51.10 -62.77 -8.14
CA THR A 311 49.68 -62.69 -8.51
C THR A 311 48.99 -61.72 -7.56
N PHE A 312 48.16 -60.82 -8.08
CA PHE A 312 47.35 -59.91 -7.28
C PHE A 312 45.90 -60.40 -7.22
N ALA A 313 45.25 -60.19 -6.08
CA ALA A 313 43.80 -60.31 -5.93
C ALA A 313 43.25 -58.91 -5.66
N GLY A 314 42.11 -58.59 -6.27
CA GLY A 314 41.34 -57.37 -5.97
C GLY A 314 39.97 -57.74 -5.37
N ASP A 315 39.16 -56.73 -5.07
CA ASP A 315 37.80 -56.91 -4.53
C ASP A 315 36.88 -57.72 -5.47
N SER A 316 37.25 -57.81 -6.76
CA SER A 316 36.81 -58.91 -7.62
C SER A 316 37.94 -59.37 -8.56
N GLY A 317 38.13 -60.68 -8.66
CA GLY A 317 39.08 -61.32 -9.58
C GLY A 317 40.55 -61.37 -9.11
N THR A 318 41.36 -62.11 -9.87
CA THR A 318 42.81 -62.29 -9.66
C THR A 318 43.57 -62.13 -10.97
N THR A 319 44.85 -61.76 -10.89
CA THR A 319 45.74 -61.70 -12.05
C THR A 319 46.41 -63.05 -12.33
N GLY A 320 46.74 -63.30 -13.60
CA GLY A 320 47.73 -64.33 -13.93
C GLY A 320 49.10 -64.04 -13.33
N VAL A 321 49.96 -65.06 -13.27
CA VAL A 321 51.31 -65.00 -12.73
C VAL A 321 52.18 -64.03 -13.53
N LYS A 322 52.87 -63.12 -12.85
CA LYS A 322 53.89 -62.21 -13.40
C LYS A 322 55.29 -62.62 -12.93
N LYS A 323 56.18 -62.88 -13.88
CA LYS A 323 57.54 -63.37 -13.64
C LYS A 323 58.46 -62.20 -13.24
N LEU A 324 59.60 -62.53 -12.63
CA LEU A 324 60.58 -61.53 -12.24
C LEU A 324 61.17 -60.86 -13.49
N GLY A 325 60.91 -59.56 -13.67
CA GLY A 325 61.27 -58.78 -14.87
C GLY A 325 60.11 -58.43 -15.79
N ASP A 326 58.90 -58.99 -15.60
CA ASP A 326 57.71 -58.56 -16.32
C ASP A 326 57.30 -57.13 -15.94
N SER A 327 56.96 -56.29 -16.92
CA SER A 327 56.35 -54.99 -16.65
C SER A 327 54.89 -55.15 -16.21
N ILE A 328 54.53 -54.57 -15.07
CA ILE A 328 53.19 -54.64 -14.48
C ILE A 328 52.47 -53.31 -14.72
N SER A 329 51.45 -53.32 -15.57
CA SER A 329 50.61 -52.14 -15.84
C SER A 329 49.49 -52.01 -14.82
N VAL A 330 49.68 -51.16 -13.81
CA VAL A 330 48.57 -50.65 -12.99
C VAL A 330 47.85 -49.58 -13.81
N LYS A 331 46.61 -49.84 -14.23
CA LYS A 331 45.82 -48.92 -15.06
C LYS A 331 44.78 -48.19 -14.21
N GLY A 332 44.64 -46.89 -14.45
CA GLY A 332 43.49 -46.10 -14.04
C GLY A 332 42.24 -46.35 -14.89
N ASP A 333 41.19 -45.60 -14.60
CA ASP A 333 39.89 -45.61 -15.28
C ASP A 333 39.35 -44.18 -15.46
N ASN A 334 38.03 -44.02 -15.65
CA ASN A 334 37.40 -42.70 -15.78
C ASN A 334 37.49 -41.83 -14.51
N ASN A 335 37.71 -42.44 -13.34
CA ASN A 335 37.71 -41.79 -12.02
C ASN A 335 39.09 -41.78 -11.33
N ILE A 336 40.02 -42.63 -11.78
CA ILE A 336 41.34 -42.83 -11.18
C ILE A 336 42.42 -42.65 -12.26
N THR A 337 43.42 -41.80 -12.00
CA THR A 337 44.66 -41.72 -12.76
C THR A 337 45.79 -42.46 -12.04
N THR A 338 46.64 -43.15 -12.80
CA THR A 338 47.83 -43.85 -12.31
C THR A 338 49.09 -43.31 -12.99
N LYS A 339 50.16 -43.07 -12.23
CA LYS A 339 51.45 -42.58 -12.74
C LYS A 339 52.61 -43.30 -12.06
N ALA A 340 53.55 -43.83 -12.83
CA ALA A 340 54.79 -44.40 -12.31
C ALA A 340 55.91 -43.34 -12.27
N ASP A 341 56.78 -43.43 -11.26
CA ASP A 341 58.10 -42.77 -11.21
C ASP A 341 59.12 -43.67 -10.47
N ALA A 342 60.32 -43.14 -10.20
CA ALA A 342 61.42 -43.89 -9.59
C ALA A 342 61.11 -44.45 -8.19
N ASN A 343 60.09 -43.93 -7.49
CA ASN A 343 59.72 -44.35 -6.14
C ASN A 343 58.52 -45.32 -6.10
N GLY A 344 57.86 -45.58 -7.23
CA GLY A 344 56.74 -46.52 -7.32
C GLY A 344 55.63 -46.08 -8.28
N VAL A 345 54.39 -46.48 -7.98
CA VAL A 345 53.19 -46.09 -8.73
C VAL A 345 52.27 -45.27 -7.83
N LEU A 346 52.09 -44.01 -8.18
CA LEU A 346 51.07 -43.13 -7.62
C LEU A 346 49.71 -43.45 -8.23
N VAL A 347 48.69 -43.56 -7.38
CA VAL A 347 47.28 -43.75 -7.75
C VAL A 347 46.48 -42.60 -7.13
N THR A 348 45.73 -41.86 -7.95
CA THR A 348 45.00 -40.66 -7.51
C THR A 348 43.63 -40.58 -8.16
N LEU A 349 42.63 -40.07 -7.44
CA LEU A 349 41.36 -39.66 -8.06
C LEU A 349 41.57 -38.56 -9.10
N ASN A 350 40.74 -38.58 -10.13
CA ASN A 350 40.63 -37.52 -11.13
C ASN A 350 39.98 -36.27 -10.50
N LYS A 351 40.16 -35.10 -11.13
CA LYS A 351 39.52 -33.85 -10.64
C LYS A 351 38.01 -33.89 -10.85
N ASP A 352 37.61 -34.39 -12.01
CA ASP A 352 36.23 -34.63 -12.38
C ASP A 352 35.95 -36.13 -12.20
N LEU A 353 34.82 -36.47 -11.56
CA LEU A 353 34.42 -37.85 -11.27
C LEU A 353 33.06 -38.15 -11.89
N ASN A 354 33.00 -39.24 -12.65
CA ASN A 354 31.79 -39.78 -13.25
C ASN A 354 31.25 -40.92 -12.35
N VAL A 355 30.26 -40.61 -11.52
CA VAL A 355 29.67 -41.51 -10.53
C VAL A 355 28.15 -41.34 -10.47
N ASN A 356 27.42 -42.44 -10.28
CA ASN A 356 25.95 -42.47 -10.30
C ASN A 356 25.31 -41.72 -9.11
N SER A 357 26.03 -41.60 -7.99
CA SER A 357 25.59 -40.79 -6.84
C SER A 357 26.76 -40.49 -5.89
N VAL A 358 26.64 -39.39 -5.15
CA VAL A 358 27.51 -39.03 -4.02
C VAL A 358 26.64 -38.79 -2.79
N ILE A 359 26.98 -39.42 -1.67
CA ILE A 359 26.40 -39.11 -0.35
C ILE A 359 27.51 -38.47 0.49
N ALA A 360 27.30 -37.21 0.88
CA ALA A 360 28.23 -36.42 1.68
C ALA A 360 27.50 -35.88 2.93
N ASN A 361 27.73 -36.52 4.07
CA ASN A 361 27.26 -36.09 5.40
C ASN A 361 25.80 -35.60 5.46
N GLY A 362 24.86 -36.42 4.97
CA GLY A 362 23.43 -36.11 4.95
C GLY A 362 22.94 -35.31 3.75
N THR A 363 23.79 -35.02 2.76
CA THR A 363 23.38 -34.54 1.42
C THR A 363 23.63 -35.63 0.39
N LYS A 364 22.67 -35.87 -0.50
CA LYS A 364 22.80 -36.77 -1.65
C LYS A 364 22.67 -35.99 -2.94
N ILE A 365 23.58 -36.24 -3.87
CA ILE A 365 23.48 -35.86 -5.27
C ILE A 365 23.39 -37.15 -6.09
N ASP A 366 22.34 -37.32 -6.87
CA ASP A 366 22.15 -38.42 -7.81
C ASP A 366 21.39 -37.95 -9.07
N ASP A 367 21.02 -38.87 -9.97
CA ASP A 367 20.26 -38.57 -11.19
C ASP A 367 19.00 -37.71 -10.94
N ASN A 368 18.38 -37.76 -9.76
CA ASN A 368 17.16 -37.02 -9.45
C ASN A 368 17.45 -35.55 -9.08
N GLY A 369 18.68 -35.22 -8.71
CA GLY A 369 19.15 -33.89 -8.31
C GLY A 369 19.80 -33.89 -6.93
N LEU A 370 19.61 -32.81 -6.16
CA LEU A 370 20.12 -32.64 -4.80
C LEU A 370 19.00 -32.83 -3.78
N SER A 371 19.26 -33.64 -2.75
CA SER A 371 18.34 -33.89 -1.63
C SER A 371 19.08 -34.05 -0.30
N PHE A 372 18.40 -33.72 0.80
CA PHE A 372 18.87 -34.09 2.15
C PHE A 372 18.41 -35.51 2.50
N VAL A 373 19.34 -36.30 3.03
CA VAL A 373 19.16 -37.71 3.35
C VAL A 373 19.62 -38.03 4.78
N ASP A 374 19.07 -39.10 5.34
CA ASP A 374 19.55 -39.67 6.60
C ASP A 374 20.83 -40.50 6.40
N ALA A 375 21.32 -41.13 7.49
CA ALA A 375 22.50 -41.99 7.45
C ALA A 375 22.33 -43.30 6.64
N SER A 376 21.11 -43.63 6.18
CA SER A 376 20.83 -44.74 5.26
C SER A 376 20.81 -44.31 3.78
N GLY A 377 20.87 -43.01 3.50
CA GLY A 377 20.67 -42.45 2.16
C GLY A 377 19.19 -42.26 1.78
N SER A 378 18.27 -42.38 2.74
CA SER A 378 16.83 -42.16 2.54
C SER A 378 16.46 -40.68 2.69
N ALA A 379 15.58 -40.15 1.86
CA ALA A 379 15.23 -38.73 1.85
C ALA A 379 14.52 -38.28 3.13
N VAL A 380 14.95 -37.15 3.71
CA VAL A 380 14.37 -36.61 4.95
C VAL A 380 13.09 -35.83 4.63
N ALA A 381 11.97 -36.20 5.27
CA ALA A 381 10.69 -35.54 5.10
C ALA A 381 10.75 -34.04 5.50
N ASN A 382 9.98 -33.19 4.81
CA ASN A 382 9.97 -31.73 5.00
C ASN A 382 11.37 -31.06 4.91
N SER A 383 12.27 -31.63 4.10
CA SER A 383 13.57 -31.03 3.79
C SER A 383 13.58 -30.43 2.38
N PRO A 384 14.42 -29.41 2.11
CA PRO A 384 14.58 -28.87 0.77
C PRO A 384 15.15 -29.90 -0.22
N ALA A 385 14.76 -29.77 -1.49
CA ALA A 385 15.31 -30.54 -2.59
C ALA A 385 15.32 -29.72 -3.89
N ILE A 386 16.31 -29.97 -4.75
CA ILE A 386 16.41 -29.40 -6.10
C ILE A 386 16.37 -30.56 -7.07
N GLY A 387 15.26 -30.72 -7.80
CA GLY A 387 15.04 -31.80 -8.75
C GLY A 387 15.00 -31.32 -10.20
N LYS A 388 14.97 -32.26 -11.15
CA LYS A 388 14.93 -31.98 -12.60
C LYS A 388 13.79 -31.03 -13.05
N THR A 389 12.73 -30.88 -12.26
CA THR A 389 11.54 -30.06 -12.56
C THR A 389 11.43 -28.79 -11.72
N GLY A 390 12.38 -28.50 -10.82
CA GLY A 390 12.36 -27.30 -9.97
C GLY A 390 12.77 -27.52 -8.52
N ILE A 391 12.45 -26.55 -7.67
CA ILE A 391 12.85 -26.50 -6.26
C ILE A 391 11.64 -26.81 -5.36
N ASN A 392 11.82 -27.72 -4.40
CA ASN A 392 10.89 -27.93 -3.30
C ASN A 392 11.53 -27.40 -2.01
N ALA A 393 10.87 -26.47 -1.33
CA ALA A 393 11.38 -25.89 -0.07
C ALA A 393 11.06 -26.74 1.18
N GLY A 394 10.31 -27.83 1.06
CA GLY A 394 10.02 -28.73 2.19
C GLY A 394 9.17 -28.08 3.31
N ASN A 395 8.30 -27.14 2.98
CA ASN A 395 7.57 -26.25 3.91
C ASN A 395 8.44 -25.25 4.69
N GLN A 396 9.75 -25.16 4.39
CA GLN A 396 10.66 -24.23 5.05
C GLN A 396 10.63 -22.83 4.42
N LYS A 397 10.97 -21.80 5.20
CA LYS A 397 11.01 -20.41 4.75
C LYS A 397 12.19 -20.18 3.80
N ILE A 398 11.90 -19.79 2.57
CA ILE A 398 12.92 -19.28 1.63
C ILE A 398 13.23 -17.83 2.02
N THR A 399 14.46 -17.55 2.44
CA THR A 399 14.95 -16.20 2.79
C THR A 399 15.91 -15.67 1.73
N ASN A 400 16.20 -14.37 1.77
CA ASN A 400 17.14 -13.68 0.87
C ASN A 400 16.75 -13.71 -0.63
N VAL A 401 15.49 -13.99 -0.95
CA VAL A 401 14.94 -13.82 -2.30
C VAL A 401 14.88 -12.32 -2.65
N ALA A 402 15.61 -11.92 -3.69
CA ALA A 402 15.58 -10.55 -4.22
C ALA A 402 14.16 -10.17 -4.71
N ALA A 403 13.95 -8.90 -5.05
CA ALA A 403 12.71 -8.55 -5.75
C ALA A 403 12.85 -8.97 -7.22
N GLY A 404 11.94 -9.82 -7.69
CA GLY A 404 11.90 -10.24 -9.10
C GLY A 404 11.63 -9.06 -10.03
N THR A 405 12.30 -9.02 -11.18
CA THR A 405 12.10 -8.00 -12.23
C THR A 405 11.44 -8.56 -13.48
N ASP A 406 11.62 -9.86 -13.75
CA ASP A 406 11.08 -10.54 -14.93
C ASP A 406 9.87 -11.40 -14.54
N ASP A 407 8.93 -11.63 -15.46
CA ASP A 407 7.67 -12.37 -15.21
C ASP A 407 7.88 -13.82 -14.70
N THR A 408 9.09 -14.36 -14.85
CA THR A 408 9.48 -15.71 -14.40
C THR A 408 10.14 -15.74 -13.02
N ASP A 409 10.38 -14.59 -12.38
CA ASP A 409 11.07 -14.52 -11.09
C ASP A 409 10.17 -14.90 -9.90
N ALA A 410 10.79 -15.43 -8.84
CA ALA A 410 10.12 -15.71 -7.59
C ALA A 410 9.82 -14.41 -6.82
N VAL A 411 8.56 -13.97 -6.81
CA VAL A 411 8.14 -12.76 -6.07
C VAL A 411 8.34 -12.90 -4.56
N ASN A 412 8.88 -11.87 -3.94
CA ASN A 412 9.11 -11.85 -2.49
C ASN A 412 7.97 -11.16 -1.70
N LEU A 413 7.97 -11.30 -0.38
CA LEU A 413 6.93 -10.75 0.50
C LEU A 413 6.84 -9.21 0.47
N ALA A 414 7.89 -8.49 0.04
CA ALA A 414 7.81 -7.04 -0.13
C ALA A 414 7.01 -6.67 -1.38
N GLN A 415 7.19 -7.40 -2.49
CA GLN A 415 6.40 -7.23 -3.71
C GLN A 415 4.93 -7.56 -3.47
N LEU A 416 4.64 -8.68 -2.79
CA LEU A 416 3.26 -9.05 -2.42
C LEU A 416 2.58 -8.01 -1.51
N LYS A 417 3.34 -7.36 -0.61
CA LYS A 417 2.83 -6.24 0.20
C LYS A 417 2.61 -4.96 -0.62
N ALA A 418 3.48 -4.66 -1.58
CA ALA A 418 3.35 -3.50 -2.46
C ALA A 418 2.14 -3.62 -3.41
N ALA A 419 1.78 -4.83 -3.82
CA ALA A 419 0.59 -5.11 -4.63
C ALA A 419 -0.76 -4.93 -3.87
N LYS A 420 -0.74 -4.70 -2.55
CA LYS A 420 -1.97 -4.56 -1.75
C LYS A 420 -2.56 -3.15 -1.86
N SER A 421 -3.57 -2.99 -2.72
CA SER A 421 -4.37 -1.77 -2.84
C SER A 421 -5.04 -1.34 -1.53
N SER A 422 -5.19 -0.03 -1.32
CA SER A 422 -5.87 0.57 -0.17
C SER A 422 -7.09 1.39 -0.58
N THR A 423 -8.28 0.96 -0.17
CA THR A 423 -9.54 1.71 -0.34
C THR A 423 -9.83 2.53 0.92
N THR A 424 -10.25 3.79 0.76
CA THR A 424 -10.58 4.69 1.89
C THR A 424 -12.03 5.16 1.78
N ALA A 425 -12.77 5.14 2.89
CA ALA A 425 -14.22 5.38 2.92
C ALA A 425 -14.62 6.82 2.56
N GLY A 426 -15.89 6.95 2.13
CA GLY A 426 -16.43 8.10 1.40
C GLY A 426 -17.57 8.89 2.08
N LYS A 427 -18.07 9.97 1.45
CA LYS A 427 -18.79 11.03 2.19
C LYS A 427 -19.98 10.47 2.92
N ASN A 428 -20.97 10.17 2.12
CA ASN A 428 -22.20 9.59 2.53
C ASN A 428 -22.10 8.08 2.26
N ILE A 429 -20.88 7.50 2.44
CA ILE A 429 -20.45 6.16 2.02
C ILE A 429 -19.67 5.45 3.15
N ALA A 430 -20.08 4.23 3.49
CA ALA A 430 -19.33 3.31 4.34
C ALA A 430 -18.56 2.30 3.47
N VAL A 431 -17.37 1.88 3.95
CA VAL A 431 -16.60 0.79 3.35
C VAL A 431 -16.35 -0.27 4.42
N LYS A 432 -16.82 -1.49 4.19
CA LYS A 432 -16.76 -2.62 5.12
C LYS A 432 -15.86 -3.71 4.53
N THR A 433 -14.83 -4.10 5.27
CA THR A 433 -13.92 -5.18 4.88
C THR A 433 -14.50 -6.54 5.25
N VAL A 434 -14.53 -7.47 4.29
CA VAL A 434 -14.92 -8.88 4.52
C VAL A 434 -13.74 -9.77 4.18
N GLN A 435 -13.19 -10.47 5.18
CA GLN A 435 -12.20 -11.52 4.93
C GLN A 435 -12.91 -12.75 4.38
N ASN A 436 -12.38 -13.31 3.29
CA ASN A 436 -12.92 -14.46 2.60
C ASN A 436 -12.24 -15.75 3.11
N ASN A 437 -12.87 -16.91 2.88
CA ASN A 437 -12.39 -18.19 3.41
C ASN A 437 -11.05 -18.67 2.82
N ASP A 438 -10.61 -18.07 1.71
CA ASP A 438 -9.30 -18.24 1.08
C ASP A 438 -8.21 -17.32 1.67
N GLY A 439 -8.57 -16.47 2.65
CA GLY A 439 -7.70 -15.47 3.27
C GLY A 439 -7.68 -14.12 2.56
N SER A 440 -8.32 -13.98 1.39
CA SER A 440 -8.40 -12.72 0.65
C SER A 440 -9.32 -11.70 1.35
N THR A 441 -9.31 -10.44 0.89
CA THR A 441 -10.12 -9.36 1.49
C THR A 441 -10.96 -8.69 0.41
N SER A 442 -12.28 -8.70 0.60
CA SER A 442 -13.24 -7.95 -0.22
C SER A 442 -13.67 -6.67 0.50
N TYR A 443 -14.13 -5.69 -0.29
CA TYR A 443 -14.56 -4.37 0.18
C TYR A 443 -16.00 -4.12 -0.28
N GLU A 444 -16.93 -4.12 0.68
CA GLU A 444 -18.33 -3.78 0.48
C GLU A 444 -18.50 -2.26 0.63
N VAL A 445 -19.04 -1.59 -0.39
CA VAL A 445 -19.16 -0.12 -0.47
C VAL A 445 -20.65 0.23 -0.61
N ALA A 446 -21.18 1.02 0.33
CA ALA A 446 -22.60 1.37 0.40
C ALA A 446 -22.78 2.77 0.99
N THR A 447 -23.95 3.39 0.82
CA THR A 447 -24.23 4.67 1.48
C THR A 447 -24.37 4.54 3.01
N LYS A 448 -24.04 5.60 3.75
CA LYS A 448 -24.32 5.73 5.19
C LYS A 448 -25.82 5.96 5.43
N ASP A 449 -26.31 5.55 6.60
CA ASP A 449 -27.71 5.74 7.00
C ASP A 449 -28.05 7.23 7.22
N GLU A 450 -27.10 8.00 7.76
CA GLU A 450 -27.18 9.45 7.86
C GLU A 450 -26.15 10.10 6.91
N VAL A 451 -26.63 11.07 6.14
CA VAL A 451 -25.90 11.68 5.01
C VAL A 451 -26.01 13.19 5.07
N THR A 452 -24.90 13.90 4.89
CA THR A 452 -24.90 15.36 4.99
C THR A 452 -24.50 16.00 3.67
N PHE A 453 -25.19 17.08 3.32
CA PHE A 453 -24.92 17.84 2.10
C PHE A 453 -24.88 19.33 2.46
N ASN A 454 -23.72 19.95 2.20
CA ASN A 454 -23.51 21.38 2.39
C ASN A 454 -24.39 22.19 1.40
N LYS A 455 -24.74 21.53 0.29
CA LYS A 455 -25.54 21.96 -0.85
C LYS A 455 -26.15 20.71 -1.47
N THR A 456 -27.44 20.72 -1.78
CA THR A 456 -28.01 19.77 -2.75
C THR A 456 -28.60 20.56 -3.92
N THR A 457 -28.54 20.01 -5.13
CA THR A 457 -29.10 20.64 -6.33
C THR A 457 -29.74 19.58 -7.21
N VAL A 458 -31.03 19.73 -7.46
CA VAL A 458 -31.88 18.80 -8.23
C VAL A 458 -32.50 19.60 -9.38
N GLY A 459 -31.85 19.57 -10.54
CA GLY A 459 -32.14 20.51 -11.62
C GLY A 459 -31.89 21.95 -11.14
N ASN A 460 -32.93 22.78 -11.17
CA ASN A 460 -32.86 24.16 -10.66
C ASN A 460 -33.12 24.27 -9.16
N VAL A 461 -33.67 23.24 -8.51
CA VAL A 461 -34.03 23.31 -7.08
C VAL A 461 -32.78 23.15 -6.22
N ILE A 462 -32.58 24.08 -5.28
CA ILE A 462 -31.40 24.12 -4.40
C ILE A 462 -31.86 24.11 -2.95
N THR A 463 -31.26 23.24 -2.14
CA THR A 463 -31.30 23.37 -0.68
C THR A 463 -29.95 23.90 -0.18
N ASP A 464 -30.01 24.96 0.61
CA ASP A 464 -28.83 25.67 1.11
C ASP A 464 -28.82 25.71 2.65
N ALA A 465 -28.00 24.84 3.23
CA ALA A 465 -27.81 24.70 4.67
C ALA A 465 -26.89 25.78 5.28
N ALA A 466 -26.52 26.81 4.52
CA ALA A 466 -25.65 27.89 4.97
C ALA A 466 -26.39 29.22 5.21
N THR A 467 -27.68 29.32 4.84
CA THR A 467 -28.62 30.41 5.25
C THR A 467 -30.05 29.87 5.58
N ASP A 468 -30.30 28.56 5.40
CA ASP A 468 -31.57 27.85 5.59
C ASP A 468 -32.70 28.20 4.60
N LYS A 469 -32.50 27.87 3.32
CA LYS A 469 -33.50 28.04 2.23
C LYS A 469 -33.68 26.82 1.34
N ILE A 470 -34.85 26.77 0.72
CA ILE A 470 -35.13 26.02 -0.52
C ILE A 470 -35.39 27.06 -1.63
N THR A 471 -34.73 26.93 -2.78
CA THR A 471 -34.87 27.87 -3.91
C THR A 471 -35.01 27.15 -5.25
N GLY A 472 -35.21 27.92 -6.33
CA GLY A 472 -35.43 27.37 -7.68
C GLY A 472 -36.81 26.73 -7.87
N LEU A 473 -37.67 26.87 -6.85
CA LEU A 473 -39.07 26.47 -6.87
C LEU A 473 -39.88 27.34 -7.85
N THR A 474 -40.81 26.73 -8.56
CA THR A 474 -41.93 27.39 -9.23
C THR A 474 -42.98 27.85 -8.18
N LYS A 475 -44.24 28.09 -8.54
CA LYS A 475 -45.33 27.96 -7.55
C LYS A 475 -45.54 26.45 -7.30
N GLY A 476 -46.13 26.07 -6.17
CA GLY A 476 -46.95 24.83 -6.06
C GLY A 476 -48.34 25.03 -6.71
N ASP A 477 -49.38 24.20 -6.55
CA ASP A 477 -50.72 24.42 -7.18
C ASP A 477 -51.99 24.59 -6.30
N VAL A 478 -52.91 25.48 -6.72
CA VAL A 478 -54.11 25.96 -5.98
C VAL A 478 -55.13 24.89 -5.71
N LYS A 479 -55.04 24.26 -4.55
CA LYS A 479 -56.12 23.45 -4.00
C LYS A 479 -55.92 23.14 -2.53
N ALA A 480 -57.03 22.92 -1.81
CA ALA A 480 -57.04 22.45 -0.43
C ALA A 480 -56.31 21.10 -0.22
N ALA A 481 -56.07 20.34 -1.29
CA ALA A 481 -55.34 19.06 -1.28
C ALA A 481 -53.88 19.16 -1.79
N SER A 482 -53.34 20.37 -1.95
CA SER A 482 -51.97 20.57 -2.46
C SER A 482 -50.89 20.18 -1.45
N THR A 483 -49.85 19.49 -1.91
CA THR A 483 -48.63 19.19 -1.14
C THR A 483 -47.43 20.04 -1.57
N ASP A 484 -47.62 20.92 -2.56
CA ASP A 484 -46.54 21.57 -3.26
C ASP A 484 -46.09 22.86 -2.56
N ALA A 485 -44.78 23.01 -2.37
CA ALA A 485 -44.22 24.20 -1.73
C ALA A 485 -44.50 25.47 -2.54
N ILE A 486 -45.19 26.43 -1.94
CA ILE A 486 -45.28 27.78 -2.50
C ILE A 486 -43.96 28.52 -2.37
N ASN A 487 -43.75 29.54 -3.21
CA ASN A 487 -42.64 30.47 -3.04
C ASN A 487 -43.15 31.91 -2.89
N GLY A 488 -42.37 32.75 -2.21
CA GLY A 488 -42.83 34.00 -1.61
C GLY A 488 -43.47 35.04 -2.53
N SER A 489 -43.31 34.98 -3.87
CA SER A 489 -44.04 35.91 -4.75
C SER A 489 -45.52 35.54 -4.98
N GLN A 490 -45.97 34.35 -4.53
CA GLN A 490 -47.40 34.08 -4.27
C GLN A 490 -47.92 34.92 -3.12
N LEU A 491 -47.21 34.91 -2.00
CA LEU A 491 -47.58 35.65 -0.79
C LEU A 491 -47.46 37.17 -0.98
N HIS A 492 -46.54 37.61 -1.85
CA HIS A 492 -46.44 39.02 -2.27
C HIS A 492 -47.61 39.45 -3.19
N ALA A 493 -48.00 38.61 -4.15
CA ALA A 493 -49.20 38.83 -4.97
C ALA A 493 -50.48 38.89 -4.11
N GLN A 494 -50.50 38.18 -2.99
CA GLN A 494 -51.51 38.33 -1.94
C GLN A 494 -51.46 39.69 -1.26
N GLY A 495 -50.34 40.08 -0.64
CA GLY A 495 -50.30 41.33 0.12
C GLY A 495 -50.69 42.57 -0.70
N THR A 496 -50.26 42.61 -1.96
CA THR A 496 -50.66 43.63 -2.93
C THR A 496 -52.15 43.57 -3.32
N GLY A 497 -52.78 42.39 -3.32
CA GLY A 497 -54.22 42.23 -3.51
C GLY A 497 -55.06 42.89 -2.41
N VAL A 498 -54.72 42.65 -1.14
CA VAL A 498 -55.44 43.25 0.00
C VAL A 498 -55.25 44.78 0.03
N GLN A 499 -54.04 45.26 -0.27
CA GLN A 499 -53.73 46.69 -0.38
C GLN A 499 -54.72 47.40 -1.33
N ASN A 500 -54.95 46.82 -2.51
CA ASN A 500 -55.82 47.39 -3.54
C ASN A 500 -57.31 47.40 -3.14
N ILE A 501 -57.72 46.49 -2.23
CA ILE A 501 -59.11 46.37 -1.77
C ILE A 501 -59.42 47.35 -0.62
N ILE A 502 -58.45 47.66 0.23
CA ILE A 502 -58.56 48.79 1.18
C ILE A 502 -58.47 50.11 0.41
N GLY A 503 -57.63 50.14 -0.64
CA GLY A 503 -57.56 51.22 -1.62
C GLY A 503 -56.98 52.53 -1.08
N GLY A 504 -57.14 53.62 -1.84
CA GLY A 504 -56.55 54.92 -1.51
C GLY A 504 -55.04 54.84 -1.29
N ASN A 505 -54.54 55.48 -0.24
CA ASN A 505 -53.12 55.52 0.11
C ASN A 505 -52.68 54.32 0.98
N THR A 506 -53.30 53.14 0.82
CA THR A 506 -52.86 51.94 1.55
C THR A 506 -51.53 51.44 0.99
N VAL A 507 -50.56 51.18 1.89
CA VAL A 507 -49.28 50.55 1.56
C VAL A 507 -49.13 49.25 2.35
N TYR A 508 -48.94 48.14 1.64
CA TYR A 508 -48.54 46.85 2.18
C TYR A 508 -47.01 46.79 2.36
N ASN A 509 -46.54 46.34 3.52
CA ASN A 509 -45.12 46.10 3.75
C ASN A 509 -44.79 44.60 3.56
N PRO A 510 -44.05 44.22 2.49
CA PRO A 510 -43.67 42.83 2.26
C PRO A 510 -42.62 42.27 3.23
N ALA A 511 -42.01 43.10 4.08
CA ALA A 511 -41.03 42.65 5.07
C ALA A 511 -41.66 42.10 6.37
N ASP A 512 -42.84 42.59 6.76
CA ASP A 512 -43.53 42.21 8.02
C ASP A 512 -45.01 41.82 7.85
N GLY A 513 -45.59 41.98 6.65
CA GLY A 513 -46.97 41.63 6.34
C GLY A 513 -48.02 42.68 6.71
N THR A 514 -47.62 43.83 7.25
CA THR A 514 -48.54 44.87 7.74
C THR A 514 -49.10 45.75 6.61
N TYR A 515 -50.17 46.49 6.94
CA TYR A 515 -50.80 47.48 6.07
C TYR A 515 -50.85 48.81 6.80
N THR A 516 -50.39 49.87 6.12
CA THR A 516 -50.49 51.24 6.61
C THR A 516 -51.42 52.04 5.70
N ASN A 517 -52.42 52.68 6.30
CA ASN A 517 -53.21 53.73 5.67
C ASN A 517 -53.62 54.69 6.78
N THR A 518 -53.37 56.00 6.61
CA THR A 518 -53.75 57.03 7.57
C THR A 518 -55.08 57.71 7.25
N ASP A 519 -55.58 57.52 6.02
CA ASP A 519 -56.76 58.18 5.48
C ASP A 519 -57.54 57.26 4.52
N ILE A 520 -58.36 56.39 5.09
CA ILE A 520 -59.26 55.53 4.32
C ILE A 520 -60.43 56.39 3.79
N GLY A 521 -60.38 56.69 2.50
CA GLY A 521 -61.48 57.33 1.76
C GLY A 521 -61.65 58.84 1.94
N GLY A 522 -60.65 59.57 2.43
CA GLY A 522 -60.74 61.01 2.67
C GLY A 522 -61.44 61.38 3.98
N THR A 523 -61.31 60.53 5.00
CA THR A 523 -61.95 60.63 6.32
C THR A 523 -60.98 60.99 7.45
N GLY A 524 -59.66 60.94 7.19
CA GLY A 524 -58.61 61.11 8.19
C GLY A 524 -58.64 60.01 9.27
N LYS A 525 -58.95 58.76 8.89
CA LYS A 525 -59.02 57.59 9.77
C LYS A 525 -58.26 56.39 9.19
N ALA A 526 -57.58 55.66 10.08
CA ALA A 526 -56.65 54.58 9.74
C ALA A 526 -57.25 53.16 9.76
N ASN A 527 -58.57 53.01 9.99
CA ASN A 527 -59.27 51.73 9.87
C ASN A 527 -60.70 51.93 9.35
N ILE A 528 -61.25 50.88 8.73
CA ILE A 528 -62.50 50.95 7.95
C ILE A 528 -63.71 51.30 8.82
N ASP A 529 -63.81 50.71 10.02
CA ASP A 529 -64.86 51.01 11.00
C ASP A 529 -64.86 52.51 11.40
N ALA A 530 -63.69 53.04 11.75
CA ALA A 530 -63.53 54.45 12.13
C ALA A 530 -63.79 55.39 10.94
N ALA A 531 -63.35 55.03 9.73
CA ALA A 531 -63.61 55.79 8.50
C ALA A 531 -65.11 55.87 8.20
N ILE A 532 -65.82 54.74 8.23
CA ILE A 532 -67.28 54.68 7.99
C ILE A 532 -68.04 55.49 9.05
N LYS A 533 -67.62 55.44 10.32
CA LYS A 533 -68.17 56.29 11.39
C LYS A 533 -67.96 57.80 11.16
N ALA A 534 -66.95 58.19 10.38
CA ALA A 534 -66.63 59.59 10.08
C ALA A 534 -67.36 60.15 8.84
N VAL A 535 -68.01 59.32 8.01
CA VAL A 535 -68.76 59.77 6.80
C VAL A 535 -70.15 60.33 7.14
N LYS A 536 -70.48 60.52 8.43
CA LYS A 536 -71.75 61.11 8.85
C LYS A 536 -71.83 62.59 8.46
N THR A 537 -72.71 62.92 7.51
CA THR A 537 -72.99 64.29 7.09
C THR A 537 -73.75 65.05 8.17
N GLU A 538 -73.20 66.15 8.65
CA GLU A 538 -73.91 67.10 9.52
C GLU A 538 -74.68 68.11 8.66
N VAL A 539 -75.98 68.26 8.92
CA VAL A 539 -76.86 69.20 8.19
C VAL A 539 -77.49 70.15 9.20
N VAL A 540 -77.00 71.39 9.24
CA VAL A 540 -77.49 72.44 10.14
C VAL A 540 -78.56 73.26 9.42
N ALA A 541 -79.68 73.53 10.10
CA ALA A 541 -80.74 74.38 9.57
C ALA A 541 -80.36 75.86 9.65
N GLY A 542 -80.17 76.50 8.49
CA GLY A 542 -80.00 77.96 8.40
C GLY A 542 -81.30 78.73 8.61
N ASP A 543 -81.22 80.05 8.58
CA ASP A 543 -82.43 80.88 8.62
C ASP A 543 -83.34 80.65 7.42
N ASN A 544 -84.65 80.84 7.64
CA ASN A 544 -85.73 80.46 6.72
C ASN A 544 -85.81 78.98 6.30
N ILE A 545 -84.91 78.11 6.77
CA ILE A 545 -84.90 76.67 6.46
C ILE A 545 -85.28 75.83 7.69
N ALA A 546 -86.09 74.80 7.47
CA ALA A 546 -86.37 73.73 8.41
C ALA A 546 -85.75 72.42 7.89
N VAL A 547 -84.99 71.73 8.73
CA VAL A 547 -84.41 70.42 8.42
C VAL A 547 -84.98 69.40 9.39
N ALA A 548 -85.59 68.34 8.84
CA ALA A 548 -86.02 67.17 9.61
C ALA A 548 -85.25 65.94 9.13
N SER A 549 -84.64 65.21 10.06
CA SER A 549 -83.92 63.98 9.77
C SER A 549 -84.74 62.74 10.12
N THR A 550 -84.68 61.73 9.25
CA THR A 550 -85.15 60.38 9.53
C THR A 550 -84.04 59.40 9.21
N VAL A 551 -83.73 58.51 10.15
CA VAL A 551 -82.84 57.37 9.89
C VAL A 551 -83.70 56.25 9.30
N ASP A 552 -83.33 55.75 8.13
CA ASP A 552 -83.96 54.62 7.47
C ASP A 552 -83.48 53.27 8.03
N ALA A 553 -84.08 52.16 7.59
CA ALA A 553 -83.78 50.82 8.12
C ALA A 553 -82.36 50.34 7.75
N ASP A 554 -81.79 50.90 6.68
CA ASP A 554 -80.40 50.73 6.25
C ASP A 554 -79.39 51.66 6.99
N GLY A 555 -79.87 52.46 7.94
CA GLY A 555 -79.04 53.23 8.87
C GLY A 555 -78.47 54.54 8.31
N LYS A 556 -78.96 54.95 7.14
CA LYS A 556 -78.63 56.22 6.49
C LYS A 556 -79.56 57.31 7.03
N THR A 557 -79.00 58.48 7.32
CA THR A 557 -79.81 59.63 7.73
C THR A 557 -80.26 60.39 6.49
N THR A 558 -81.54 60.31 6.16
CA THR A 558 -82.14 61.14 5.12
C THR A 558 -82.61 62.45 5.73
N TYR A 559 -82.06 63.57 5.25
CA TYR A 559 -82.38 64.93 5.70
C TYR A 559 -83.38 65.57 4.74
N THR A 560 -84.62 65.77 5.19
CA THR A 560 -85.64 66.52 4.45
C THR A 560 -85.47 68.00 4.74
N VAL A 561 -85.11 68.76 3.71
CA VAL A 561 -84.91 70.22 3.77
C VAL A 561 -86.14 70.89 3.16
N ALA A 562 -86.77 71.79 3.91
CA ALA A 562 -87.90 72.61 3.47
C ALA A 562 -87.72 74.06 3.92
N THR A 563 -88.46 74.99 3.33
CA THR A 563 -88.60 76.32 3.92
C THR A 563 -89.37 76.23 5.24
N LYS A 564 -89.05 77.10 6.20
CA LYS A 564 -89.96 77.43 7.31
C LYS A 564 -91.28 77.95 6.68
N LYS A 565 -92.42 77.73 7.35
CA LYS A 565 -93.73 78.16 6.83
C LYS A 565 -93.80 79.68 6.63
N ASP A 566 -93.13 80.40 7.53
CA ASP A 566 -92.98 81.84 7.53
C ASP A 566 -91.53 82.18 7.13
N LEU A 567 -91.39 83.08 6.15
CA LEU A 567 -90.11 83.51 5.59
C LEU A 567 -89.79 84.94 6.03
N VAL A 568 -88.71 85.12 6.79
CA VAL A 568 -88.19 86.43 7.21
C VAL A 568 -87.14 86.86 6.20
N VAL A 569 -87.53 87.69 5.23
CA VAL A 569 -86.69 88.12 4.11
C VAL A 569 -86.83 89.63 3.86
N ASP A 570 -85.73 90.29 3.51
CA ASP A 570 -85.69 91.74 3.31
C ASP A 570 -86.45 92.19 2.05
N SER A 571 -86.58 91.31 1.05
CA SER A 571 -87.40 91.54 -0.15
C SER A 571 -87.75 90.24 -0.88
N VAL A 572 -88.78 90.28 -1.72
CA VAL A 572 -89.15 89.23 -2.69
C VAL A 572 -89.51 89.91 -4.02
N LYS A 573 -88.94 89.46 -5.15
CA LYS A 573 -89.36 89.89 -6.49
C LYS A 573 -90.06 88.73 -7.21
N ALA A 574 -91.25 88.97 -7.75
CA ALA A 574 -92.06 87.95 -8.42
C ALA A 574 -92.67 88.48 -9.73
N GLY A 575 -91.90 88.40 -10.83
CA GLY A 575 -92.28 88.99 -12.12
C GLY A 575 -91.79 90.44 -12.29
N ASP A 576 -92.34 91.13 -13.30
CA ASP A 576 -92.04 92.54 -13.62
C ASP A 576 -93.24 93.45 -13.31
N THR A 577 -93.74 93.32 -12.07
CA THR A 577 -94.67 94.23 -11.38
C THR A 577 -94.23 94.35 -9.93
#